data_AF-G4D381-F1
#
_entry.id   AF-G4D381-F1
#
_cell.length_a   1.000
_cell.length_b   1.000
_cell.length_c   1.000
_cell.angle_alpha   90.00
_cell.angle_beta   90.00
_cell.angle_gamma   90.00
#
_symmetry.space_group_name_H-M   'P 1'
#
loop_
_entity.id
_entity.type
_entity.pdbx_description
1 polymer ?
#
loop_
_entity_poly.entity_id
_entity_poly.type
_entity_poly.pdbx_seq_one_letter_code
_entity_poly.pdbx_strand_id
1 'polypeptide(L)' 'MVRIGSYMTARIKCKYKDEKSEKSVVSGYYLLSPWDRIENLNAKIYVEKNNDIKNIVVIHRTKEIFKA' A
#
# COMPACT_ATOMS: atom_id res chain seq x y z
N MET A 1 8.37 9.59 10.87
CA MET A 1 7.06 9.82 10.23
C MET A 1 7.03 11.26 9.77
N VAL A 2 6.88 11.53 8.47
CA VAL A 2 6.86 12.89 7.93
C VAL A 2 5.40 13.33 7.78
N ARG A 3 5.10 14.59 8.11
CA ARG A 3 3.78 15.20 7.92
C ARG A 3 3.92 16.38 6.97
N ILE A 4 2.95 16.54 6.08
CA ILE A 4 2.87 17.67 5.14
C ILE A 4 1.48 18.27 5.32
N GLY A 5 1.40 19.43 5.99
CA GLY A 5 0.13 19.95 6.52
C GLY A 5 -0.52 18.91 7.44
N SER A 6 -1.79 18.60 7.19
CA SER A 6 -2.53 17.57 7.93
C SER A 6 -2.25 16.13 7.44
N TYR A 7 -1.56 15.95 6.31
CA TYR A 7 -1.33 14.63 5.74
C TYR A 7 -0.19 13.90 6.45
N MET A 8 -0.28 12.56 6.47
CA MET A 8 0.68 11.66 7.10
C MET A 8 1.33 10.76 6.06
N THR A 9 2.66 10.62 6.08
CA THR A 9 3.34 9.61 5.27
C THR A 9 3.26 8.24 5.94
N ALA A 10 2.88 7.20 5.19
CA ALA A 10 2.89 5.82 5.64
C ALA A 10 3.59 4.90 4.63
N ARG A 11 4.05 3.74 5.11
CA ARG A 11 4.49 2.62 4.26
C ARG A 11 3.68 1.40 4.64
N ILE A 12 3.38 0.56 3.67
CA ILE A 12 2.73 -0.72 3.92
C ILE A 12 3.76 -1.82 3.87
N LYS A 13 3.69 -2.70 4.87
CA LYS A 13 4.38 -3.98 4.88
C LYS A 13 3.34 -5.07 4.62
N CYS A 14 3.49 -5.78 3.50
CA CYS A 14 2.66 -6.90 3.14
C CYS A 14 3.46 -8.20 3.23
N LYS A 15 2.75 -9.29 3.53
CA LYS A 15 3.25 -10.65 3.34
C LYS A 15 2.37 -11.35 2.33
N TYR A 16 2.97 -12.10 1.42
CA TYR A 16 2.24 -13.01 0.54
C TYR A 16 3.00 -14.33 0.44
N LYS A 17 2.28 -15.40 0.12
CA LYS A 17 2.84 -16.73 -0.07
C LYS A 17 2.69 -17.11 -1.53
N ASP A 18 3.78 -17.52 -2.15
CA ASP A 18 3.75 -18.22 -3.43
C ASP A 18 4.06 -19.71 -3.24
N GLU A 19 4.14 -20.45 -4.35
CA GLU A 19 4.39 -21.89 -4.36
C GLU A 19 5.72 -22.29 -3.71
N LYS A 20 6.68 -21.36 -3.60
CA LYS A 20 8.04 -21.63 -3.13
C LYS A 20 8.28 -21.15 -1.70
N SER A 21 7.70 -20.00 -1.32
CA SER A 21 8.06 -19.32 -0.06
C SER A 21 7.05 -18.25 0.40
N GLU A 22 7.12 -17.88 1.69
CA GLU A 22 6.54 -16.63 2.19
C GLU A 22 7.48 -15.46 1.89
N LYS A 23 6.95 -14.41 1.26
CA LYS A 23 7.69 -13.20 0.91
C LYS A 23 7.12 -12.00 1.64
N SER A 24 8.01 -11.10 2.07
CA SER A 24 7.65 -9.82 2.67
C SER A 24 8.03 -8.69 1.72
N VAL A 25 7.08 -7.79 1.43
CA VAL A 25 7.30 -6.62 0.57
C VAL A 25 6.93 -5.37 1.33
N VAL A 26 7.73 -4.32 1.16
CA VAL A 26 7.48 -2.99 1.70
C VAL A 26 7.24 -2.04 0.54
N SER A 27 6.16 -1.27 0.63
CA SER A 27 5.83 -0.28 -0.38
C SER A 27 6.73 0.96 -0.33
N GLY A 28 6.64 1.78 -1.38
CA GLY A 28 7.03 3.20 -1.30
C GLY A 28 6.21 3.97 -0.26
N TYR A 29 6.51 5.26 -0.11
CA TYR A 29 5.74 6.14 0.77
C TYR A 29 4.40 6.53 0.14
N TYR A 30 3.34 6.42 0.92
CA TYR A 30 2.01 6.92 0.60
C TYR A 30 1.67 8.12 1.45
N LEU A 31 0.97 9.07 0.85
CA LEU A 31 0.41 10.22 1.54
C LEU A 31 -1.04 9.91 1.94
N LEU A 32 -1.27 9.77 3.23
CA LEU A 32 -2.59 9.54 3.82
C LEU A 32 -3.17 10.86 4.29
N SER A 33 -4.41 11.08 3.92
CA SER A 33 -5.25 12.15 4.41
C SER A 33 -5.66 11.90 5.86
N PRO A 34 -5.91 12.94 6.67
CA PRO A 34 -6.57 12.80 7.98
C PRO A 34 -7.90 12.04 7.93
N TRP A 35 -8.59 12.08 6.78
CA TRP A 35 -9.88 11.43 6.58
C TRP A 35 -9.75 9.99 6.05
N ASP A 36 -8.53 9.56 5.70
CA ASP A 36 -8.30 8.16 5.33
C ASP A 36 -8.48 7.27 6.57
N ARG A 37 -9.44 6.35 6.49
CA ARG A 37 -9.59 5.27 7.47
C ARG A 37 -9.01 4.00 6.90
N ILE A 38 -8.28 3.24 7.72
CA ILE A 38 -7.66 1.97 7.32
C ILE A 38 -8.71 1.01 6.73
N GLU A 39 -9.93 0.97 7.28
CA GLU A 39 -11.01 0.12 6.76
C GLU A 39 -11.40 0.43 5.29
N ASN A 40 -11.09 1.62 4.80
CA ASN A 40 -11.39 2.06 3.44
C ASN A 40 -10.15 1.99 2.51
N LEU A 41 -9.06 1.37 2.96
CA LEU A 41 -7.84 1.21 2.16
C LEU A 41 -7.67 -0.25 1.76
N ASN A 42 -7.59 -0.50 0.45
CA ASN A 42 -7.26 -1.81 -0.11
C ASN A 42 -5.83 -1.81 -0.64
N ALA A 43 -5.03 -2.78 -0.22
CA ALA A 43 -3.70 -3.03 -0.77
C ALA A 43 -3.77 -4.12 -1.85
N LYS A 44 -3.13 -3.87 -3.00
CA LYS A 44 -2.88 -4.87 -4.03
C LYS A 44 -1.39 -5.07 -4.21
N ILE A 45 -0.98 -6.33 -4.34
CA ILE A 45 0.42 -6.70 -4.60
C ILE A 45 0.46 -7.24 -6.02
N TYR A 46 1.28 -6.61 -6.85
CA TYR A 46 1.59 -7.07 -8.20
C TYR A 46 2.96 -7.71 -8.17
N VAL A 47 3.03 -8.98 -8.57
CA VAL A 47 4.25 -9.80 -8.60
C VAL A 47 4.56 -10.12 -10.05
N GLU A 48 5.79 -9.88 -10.49
CA GLU A 48 6.21 -10.29 -11.83
C GLU A 48 6.40 -11.81 -11.87
N LYS A 49 5.63 -12.51 -12.72
CA LYS A 49 5.56 -13.98 -12.79
C LYS A 49 6.93 -14.69 -12.90
N ASN A 50 7.90 -14.05 -13.55
CA ASN A 50 9.23 -14.63 -13.78
C ASN A 50 10.33 -13.95 -12.94
N ASN A 51 9.98 -12.96 -12.12
CA ASN A 51 10.92 -12.26 -11.26
C ASN A 51 10.24 -11.88 -9.95
N ASP A 52 10.31 -12.84 -9.05
CA ASP A 52 9.88 -12.79 -7.67
C ASP A 52 10.45 -11.64 -6.82
N ILE A 53 11.51 -10.97 -7.28
CA ILE A 53 12.12 -9.81 -6.63
C ILE A 53 11.37 -8.52 -7.03
N LYS A 54 10.79 -8.48 -8.24
CA LYS A 54 10.06 -7.34 -8.76
C LYS A 54 8.59 -7.40 -8.33
N ASN A 55 8.30 -6.64 -7.29
CA ASN A 55 6.96 -6.51 -6.74
C ASN A 55 6.58 -5.03 -6.61
N ILE A 56 5.30 -4.72 -6.82
CA ILE A 56 4.73 -3.39 -6.57
C ILE A 56 3.55 -3.53 -5.63
N VAL A 57 3.55 -2.76 -4.54
CA VAL A 57 2.43 -2.66 -3.60
C VAL A 57 1.72 -1.35 -3.86
N VAL A 58 0.44 -1.43 -4.25
CA VAL A 58 -0.41 -0.25 -4.52
C VAL A 58 -1.55 -0.17 -3.50
N ILE A 59 -1.76 1.02 -2.94
CA ILE A 59 -2.93 1.31 -2.08
C ILE A 59 -3.99 2.02 -2.89
N HIS A 60 -5.21 1.51 -2.84
CA HIS A 60 -6.38 2.18 -3.39
C HIS A 60 -7.36 2.52 -2.28
N ARG A 61 -7.98 3.70 -2.37
CA ARG A 61 -9.12 4.07 -1.54
C ARG A 61 -10.37 3.39 -2.12
N THR A 62 -11.14 2.73 -1.28
CA THR A 62 -12.40 2.08 -1.70
C THR A 62 -13.57 3.05 -1.76
N LYS A 63 -13.41 4.23 -1.15
CA LYS A 63 -14.37 5.34 -1.18
C LYS A 63 -13.63 6.62 -1.48
N GLU A 64 -14.25 7.48 -2.29
CA GLU A 64 -13.74 8.84 -2.46
C GLU A 64 -13.95 9.63 -1.16
N ILE A 65 -12.85 10.24 -0.70
CA ILE A 65 -12.83 11.09 0.50
C ILE A 65 -13.04 12.56 0.16
N PHE A 66 -12.94 12.93 -1.11
CA PHE A 66 -13.24 14.25 -1.62
C PHE A 66 -14.41 14.09 -2.59
N LYS A 67 -15.61 14.54 -2.19
CA LYS A 67 -16.72 14.73 -3.13
C LYS A 67 -16.50 16.08 -3.81
N ALA A 68 -16.49 16.09 -5.14
CA ALA A 68 -16.54 17.31 -5.93
C ALA A 68 -17.93 17.96 -5.84
#